data_AF-A0A4R1BN36-F1
#
_entry.id   AF-A0A4R1BN36-F1
#
_cell.length_a   1.000
_cell.length_b   1.000
_cell.length_c   1.000
_cell.angle_alpha   90.00
_cell.angle_beta   90.00
_cell.angle_gamma   90.00
#
_symmetry.space_group_name_H-M   'P 1'
#
loop_
_entity.id
_entity.type
_entity.pdbx_description
1 polymer ?
#
loop_
_entity_poly.entity_id
_entity_poly.type
_entity_poly.pdbx_seq_one_letter_code
_entity_poly.pdbx_strand_id
1 'polypeptide(L)'
;MKKLFFLLALTAGISSTSLYAQDQQRDPAAMAQRYKERVKPALVEKLKFSDTEAEKIMDIYLGQREQMRGLRDLSQEDRAKKMEEMNADLAKKLKAIPLSDEQVKTVTTFFEEQRAQQRQRMQQNGGGGR
;
A
#
# COMPACT_ATOMS: atom_id res chain seq x y z
N MET A 1 -38.94 54.28 11.75
CA MET A 1 -38.31 53.65 12.93
C MET A 1 -39.33 52.69 13.53
N LYS A 2 -39.08 51.42 13.87
CA LYS A 2 -37.87 50.61 13.97
C LYS A 2 -38.37 49.16 14.17
N LYS A 3 -37.74 48.20 13.48
CA LYS A 3 -37.59 46.78 13.86
C LYS A 3 -38.81 45.86 13.65
N LEU A 4 -38.75 45.05 12.60
CA LEU A 4 -38.54 43.60 12.74
C LEU A 4 -38.22 43.02 11.36
N PHE A 5 -36.92 42.82 11.12
CA PHE A 5 -36.40 41.94 10.08
C PHE A 5 -36.66 40.50 10.52
N PHE A 6 -37.29 39.69 9.67
CA PHE A 6 -37.09 38.24 9.69
C PHE A 6 -37.03 37.72 8.25
N LEU A 7 -35.77 37.62 7.78
CA LEU A 7 -35.30 36.91 6.58
C LEU A 7 -36.02 35.56 6.44
N LEU A 8 -36.87 35.41 5.42
CA LEU A 8 -36.57 34.86 4.09
C LEU A 8 -35.26 34.08 4.01
N ALA A 9 -35.35 32.74 4.07
CA ALA A 9 -34.65 31.78 3.21
C ALA A 9 -34.47 30.41 3.89
N LEU A 10 -35.32 29.46 3.53
CA LEU A 10 -34.85 28.24 2.84
C LEU A 10 -33.53 27.62 3.37
N THR A 11 -33.55 27.10 4.59
CA THR A 11 -32.59 26.09 5.06
C THR A 11 -33.33 24.78 5.32
N ALA A 12 -34.10 24.36 4.32
CA ALA A 12 -34.54 22.97 4.21
C ALA A 12 -33.35 22.13 3.74
N GLY A 13 -32.89 21.22 4.60
CA GLY A 13 -32.22 19.99 4.17
C GLY A 13 -30.79 20.13 3.65
N ILE A 14 -29.84 20.41 4.54
CA ILE A 14 -28.50 19.81 4.41
C ILE A 14 -28.43 18.66 5.42
N SER A 15 -29.27 17.65 5.19
CA SER A 15 -29.20 16.33 5.82
C SER A 15 -28.57 15.37 4.83
N SER A 16 -27.34 15.66 4.38
CA SER A 16 -26.60 14.76 3.49
C SER A 16 -25.12 15.14 3.43
N THR A 17 -24.47 15.29 4.58
CA THR A 17 -23.06 14.90 4.65
C THR A 17 -23.05 13.40 4.91
N SER A 18 -23.04 12.67 3.80
CA SER A 18 -22.84 11.24 3.75
C SER A 18 -21.71 10.84 4.70
N LEU A 19 -22.05 9.93 5.62
CA LEU A 19 -21.07 9.11 6.30
C LEU A 19 -20.13 8.53 5.24
N TYR A 20 -18.89 8.98 5.19
CA TYR A 20 -17.81 8.14 4.70
C TYR A 20 -17.52 7.08 5.76
N ALA A 21 -18.50 6.22 6.02
CA ALA A 21 -18.25 4.89 6.57
C ALA A 21 -17.61 4.10 5.43
N GLN A 22 -16.32 4.36 5.15
CA GLN A 22 -15.59 3.66 4.11
C GLN A 22 -15.13 2.29 4.62
N ASP A 23 -16.08 1.49 5.09
CA ASP A 23 -15.95 0.08 5.41
C ASP A 23 -16.37 -0.77 4.19
N GLN A 24 -15.88 -0.37 3.01
CA GLN A 24 -16.04 -1.16 1.80
C GLN A 24 -14.82 -2.06 1.69
N GLN A 25 -15.06 -3.34 2.00
CA GLN A 25 -14.47 -4.54 1.41
C GLN A 25 -13.90 -4.27 0.01
N ARG A 26 -12.71 -3.67 -0.03
CA ARG A 26 -12.09 -3.18 -1.25
C ARG A 26 -11.50 -4.40 -1.92
N ASP A 27 -12.02 -4.74 -3.10
CA ASP A 27 -11.56 -5.87 -3.91
C ASP A 27 -10.02 -5.95 -3.88
N PRO A 28 -9.43 -7.06 -3.39
CA PRO A 28 -7.99 -7.25 -3.33
C PRO A 28 -7.29 -6.99 -4.67
N ALA A 29 -7.93 -7.35 -5.79
CA ALA A 29 -7.37 -7.13 -7.13
C ALA A 29 -7.33 -5.63 -7.47
N ALA A 30 -8.44 -4.92 -7.26
CA ALA A 30 -8.48 -3.46 -7.44
C ALA A 30 -7.45 -2.72 -6.55
N MET A 31 -7.20 -3.22 -5.33
CA MET A 31 -6.18 -2.65 -4.44
C MET A 31 -4.75 -2.93 -4.91
N ALA A 32 -4.49 -4.12 -5.46
CA ALA A 32 -3.22 -4.47 -6.05
C ALA A 32 -2.93 -3.61 -7.30
N GLN A 33 -3.93 -3.42 -8.17
CA GLN A 33 -3.83 -2.58 -9.36
C GLN A 33 -3.50 -1.12 -9.01
N ARG A 34 -4.26 -0.51 -8.09
CA ARG A 34 -3.98 0.87 -7.62
C ARG A 34 -2.58 1.01 -7.02
N TYR A 35 -2.11 -0.02 -6.31
CA TYR A 35 -0.76 -0.03 -5.78
C TYR A 35 0.29 -0.09 -6.90
N LYS A 36 0.06 -0.94 -7.90
CA LYS A 36 0.90 -1.06 -9.09
C LYS A 36 1.00 0.26 -9.86
N GLU A 37 -0.13 0.90 -10.14
CA GLU A 37 -0.21 2.22 -10.81
C GLU A 37 0.55 3.31 -10.04
N ARG A 38 0.56 3.26 -8.71
CA ARG A 38 1.25 4.25 -7.89
C ARG A 38 2.77 4.02 -7.80
N VAL A 39 3.21 2.76 -7.80
CA VAL A 39 4.60 2.40 -7.52
C VAL A 39 5.41 2.21 -8.81
N LYS A 40 4.81 1.67 -9.87
CA LYS A 40 5.47 1.45 -11.16
C LYS A 40 6.14 2.73 -11.73
N PRO A 41 5.51 3.92 -11.69
CA PRO A 41 6.16 5.15 -12.15
C PRO A 41 7.44 5.47 -11.38
N ALA A 42 7.50 5.17 -10.08
CA ALA A 42 8.73 5.37 -9.31
C ALA A 42 9.86 4.42 -9.76
N LEU A 43 9.53 3.17 -10.11
CA LEU A 43 10.52 2.24 -10.65
C LEU A 43 11.07 2.70 -12.00
N VAL A 44 10.20 3.20 -12.88
CA VAL A 44 10.59 3.64 -14.22
C VAL A 44 11.28 5.00 -14.20
N GLU A 45 10.67 6.00 -13.57
CA GLU A 45 11.15 7.39 -13.64
C GLU A 45 12.32 7.65 -12.68
N LYS A 46 12.26 7.11 -11.46
CA LYS A 46 13.28 7.39 -10.42
C LYS A 46 14.40 6.36 -10.46
N LEU A 47 14.05 5.07 -10.54
CA LEU A 47 15.02 3.98 -10.51
C LEU A 47 15.46 3.50 -11.90
N LYS A 48 14.90 4.09 -12.97
CA LYS A 48 15.32 3.88 -14.37
C LYS A 48 15.19 2.43 -14.86
N PHE A 49 14.28 1.65 -14.28
CA PHE A 49 13.92 0.34 -14.83
C PHE A 49 13.12 0.50 -16.11
N SER A 50 13.27 -0.44 -17.05
CA SER A 50 12.36 -0.53 -18.19
C SER A 50 10.93 -0.88 -17.73
N ASP A 51 9.93 -0.55 -18.54
CA ASP A 51 8.53 -0.87 -18.22
C ASP A 51 8.32 -2.37 -17.96
N THR A 52 9.00 -3.22 -18.74
CA THR A 52 8.93 -4.68 -18.61
C THR A 52 9.57 -5.18 -17.32
N GLU A 53 10.71 -4.61 -16.92
CA GLU A 53 11.35 -4.94 -15.64
C GLU A 53 10.52 -4.45 -14.46
N ALA A 54 10.03 -3.22 -14.52
CA ALA A 54 9.17 -2.64 -13.51
C ALA A 54 7.88 -3.46 -13.33
N GLU A 55 7.29 -3.95 -14.42
CA GLU A 55 6.13 -4.84 -14.38
C GLU A 55 6.42 -6.13 -13.60
N LYS A 56 7.50 -6.84 -13.96
CA LYS A 56 7.91 -8.09 -13.30
C LYS A 56 8.25 -7.88 -11.83
N ILE A 57 8.97 -6.80 -11.52
CA ILE A 57 9.29 -6.39 -10.15
C ILE A 57 7.99 -6.20 -9.36
N MET A 58 7.03 -5.44 -9.90
CA MET A 58 5.77 -5.19 -9.21
C MET A 58 4.98 -6.47 -8.95
N ASP A 59 4.94 -7.40 -9.90
CA ASP A 59 4.23 -8.67 -9.73
C ASP A 59 4.84 -9.53 -8.62
N ILE A 60 6.18 -9.58 -8.54
CA ILE A 60 6.89 -10.26 -7.46
C ILE A 60 6.54 -9.68 -6.09
N TYR A 61 6.59 -8.34 -5.94
CA TYR A 61 6.31 -7.69 -4.67
C TYR A 61 4.83 -7.71 -4.28
N LEU A 62 3.92 -7.72 -5.26
CA LEU A 62 2.49 -7.93 -5.01
C LEU A 62 2.22 -9.34 -4.47
N GLY A 63 2.82 -10.36 -5.08
CA GLY A 63 2.75 -11.74 -4.58
C GLY A 63 3.33 -11.88 -3.17
N GLN A 64 4.49 -11.26 -2.91
CA GLN A 64 5.06 -11.25 -1.56
C GLN A 64 4.10 -10.59 -0.55
N ARG A 65 3.47 -9.47 -0.92
CA ARG A 65 2.53 -8.76 -0.05
C ARG A 65 1.28 -9.58 0.25
N GLU A 66 0.80 -10.37 -0.71
CA GLU A 66 -0.29 -11.32 -0.50
C GLU A 66 0.11 -12.43 0.48
N GLN A 67 1.29 -13.05 0.28
CA GLN A 67 1.83 -14.05 1.20
C GLN A 67 1.97 -13.50 2.63
N MET A 68 2.46 -12.25 2.78
CA MET A 68 2.58 -11.57 4.08
C MET A 68 1.23 -11.43 4.80
N ARG A 69 0.12 -11.26 4.07
CA ARG A 69 -1.22 -11.18 4.66
C ARG A 69 -1.65 -12.52 5.25
N GLY A 70 -1.25 -13.63 4.62
CA GLY A 70 -1.51 -14.98 5.11
C GLY A 70 -0.77 -15.34 6.40
N LEU A 71 0.23 -14.56 6.82
CA LEU A 71 1.01 -14.82 8.04
C LEU A 71 0.35 -14.30 9.32
N ARG A 72 -0.80 -13.62 9.23
CA ARG A 72 -1.44 -12.95 10.36
C ARG A 72 -1.91 -13.92 11.44
N ASP A 73 -2.39 -15.08 11.03
CA ASP A 73 -3.01 -16.07 11.93
C ASP A 73 -2.02 -17.17 12.38
N LEU A 74 -0.76 -17.11 11.93
CA LEU A 74 0.28 -18.08 12.28
C LEU A 74 0.88 -17.81 13.67
N SER A 75 1.37 -18.89 14.30
CA SER A 75 2.21 -18.83 15.49
C SER A 75 3.49 -18.04 15.22
N GLN A 76 4.17 -17.58 16.28
CA GLN A 76 5.42 -16.83 16.13
C GLN A 76 6.52 -17.66 15.44
N GLU A 77 6.60 -18.94 15.76
CA GLU A 77 7.58 -19.87 15.18
C GLU A 77 7.29 -20.13 13.70
N ASP A 78 6.03 -20.43 13.36
CA ASP A 78 5.63 -20.70 11.97
C ASP A 78 5.72 -19.44 11.10
N ARG A 79 5.40 -18.29 11.68
CA ARG A 79 5.60 -17.00 11.02
C ARG A 79 7.08 -16.77 10.72
N ALA A 80 7.99 -17.03 11.64
CA ALA A 80 9.43 -16.87 11.40
C ALA A 80 9.92 -17.77 10.26
N LYS A 81 9.55 -19.06 10.27
CA LYS A 81 9.89 -20.00 9.20
C LYS A 81 9.34 -19.55 7.84
N LYS A 82 8.06 -19.15 7.78
CA LYS A 82 7.46 -18.65 6.53
C LYS A 82 8.04 -17.34 6.04
N MET A 83 8.45 -16.45 6.94
CA MET A 83 9.16 -15.23 6.55
C MET A 83 10.50 -15.54 5.88
N GLU A 84 11.26 -16.49 6.41
CA GLU A 84 12.53 -16.92 5.81
C GLU A 84 12.31 -17.53 4.43
N GLU A 85 11.35 -18.44 4.29
CA GLU A 85 10.97 -19.02 2.99
C GLU A 85 10.56 -17.95 1.98
N MET A 86 9.76 -16.97 2.40
CA MET A 86 9.33 -15.87 1.53
C MET A 86 10.50 -14.97 1.11
N ASN A 87 11.47 -14.72 1.98
CA ASN A 87 12.65 -13.95 1.63
C ASN A 87 13.53 -14.71 0.63
N ALA A 88 13.68 -16.02 0.80
CA ALA A 88 14.39 -16.87 -0.15
C ALA A 88 13.68 -16.92 -1.51
N ASP A 89 12.35 -17.02 -1.53
CA ASP A 89 11.54 -17.00 -2.74
C ASP A 89 11.63 -15.64 -3.47
N LEU A 90 11.57 -14.53 -2.73
CA LEU A 90 11.79 -13.19 -3.27
C LEU A 90 13.16 -13.09 -3.96
N ALA A 91 14.23 -13.52 -3.27
CA ALA A 91 15.59 -13.49 -3.81
C ALA A 91 15.72 -14.34 -5.09
N LYS A 92 15.10 -15.52 -5.12
CA LYS A 92 15.06 -16.37 -6.33
C LYS A 92 14.32 -15.70 -7.48
N LYS A 93 13.15 -15.12 -7.22
CA LYS A 93 12.33 -14.44 -8.24
C LYS A 93 13.00 -13.19 -8.81
N LEU A 94 13.67 -12.40 -7.97
CA LEU A 94 14.42 -11.22 -8.42
C LEU A 94 15.61 -11.61 -9.31
N LYS A 95 16.33 -12.69 -8.99
CA LYS A 95 17.42 -13.22 -9.84
C LYS A 95 16.97 -13.75 -11.19
N ALA A 96 15.69 -14.10 -11.33
CA ALA A 96 15.12 -14.50 -12.62
C ALA A 96 14.85 -13.31 -13.56
N ILE A 97 14.83 -12.09 -13.01
CA ILE A 97 14.88 -10.87 -13.81
C ILE A 97 16.36 -10.60 -14.08
N PRO A 98 16.77 -10.27 -15.33
CA PRO A 98 18.16 -9.98 -15.68
C PRO A 98 18.62 -8.61 -15.14
N LEU A 99 18.48 -8.39 -13.84
CA LEU A 99 18.92 -7.18 -13.14
C LEU A 99 20.38 -7.32 -12.72
N SER A 100 21.11 -6.21 -12.69
CA SER A 100 22.42 -6.15 -12.03
C SER A 100 22.27 -6.24 -10.51
N ASP A 101 23.35 -6.61 -9.81
CA ASP A 101 23.35 -6.66 -8.34
C ASP A 101 23.01 -5.30 -7.71
N GLU A 102 23.46 -4.22 -8.34
CA GLU A 102 23.14 -2.85 -7.91
C GLU A 102 21.65 -2.53 -8.09
N GLN A 103 21.04 -2.98 -9.20
CA GLN A 103 19.61 -2.85 -9.43
C GLN A 103 18.79 -3.68 -8.43
N VAL A 104 19.22 -4.92 -8.13
CA VAL A 104 18.59 -5.78 -7.10
C VAL A 104 18.65 -5.12 -5.73
N LYS A 105 19.80 -4.55 -5.35
CA LYS A 105 19.95 -3.81 -4.10
C LYS A 105 19.04 -2.58 -4.07
N THR A 106 19.03 -1.81 -5.16
CA THR A 106 18.24 -0.57 -5.28
C THR A 106 16.74 -0.86 -5.12
N VAL A 107 16.22 -1.88 -5.80
CA VAL A 107 14.80 -2.25 -5.67
C VAL A 107 14.48 -2.79 -4.28
N THR A 108 15.36 -3.60 -3.70
CA THR A 108 15.17 -4.15 -2.35
C THR A 108 15.07 -3.03 -1.32
N THR A 109 16.02 -2.09 -1.32
CA THR A 109 16.02 -0.91 -0.44
C THR A 109 14.75 -0.08 -0.62
N PHE A 110 14.35 0.19 -1.86
CA PHE A 110 13.16 0.99 -2.15
C PHE A 110 11.88 0.40 -1.51
N PHE A 111 11.66 -0.91 -1.63
CA PHE A 111 10.49 -1.55 -1.02
C PHE A 111 10.61 -1.70 0.50
N GLU A 112 11.82 -1.89 1.04
CA GLU A 112 12.06 -1.91 2.48
C GLU A 112 11.75 -0.55 3.13
N GLU A 113 12.22 0.55 2.53
CA GLU A 113 11.92 1.90 2.97
C GLU A 113 10.41 2.18 2.90
N GLN A 114 9.75 1.79 1.82
CA GLN A 114 8.30 1.96 1.70
C GLN A 114 7.56 1.20 2.81
N ARG A 115 8.00 -0.03 3.12
CA ARG A 115 7.44 -0.84 4.21
C ARG A 115 7.71 -0.20 5.57
N ALA A 116 8.91 0.34 5.79
CA ALA A 116 9.28 1.04 7.02
C ALA A 116 8.43 2.30 7.22
N GLN A 117 8.28 3.13 6.18
CA GLN A 117 7.41 4.31 6.20
C GLN A 117 5.96 3.93 6.49
N GLN A 118 5.47 2.84 5.91
CA GLN A 118 4.12 2.36 6.21
C GLN A 118 3.97 1.94 7.68
N ARG A 119 4.93 1.19 8.22
CA ARG A 119 4.95 0.83 9.66
C ARG A 119 4.99 2.07 10.54
N GLN A 120 5.80 3.06 10.18
CA GLN A 120 5.92 4.30 10.95
C GLN A 120 4.60 5.08 10.96
N ARG A 121 3.94 5.22 9.81
CA ARG A 121 2.62 5.85 9.71
C ARG A 121 1.55 5.11 10.52
N MET A 122 1.57 3.78 10.51
CA MET A 122 0.66 2.97 11.33
C MET A 122 0.91 3.16 12.83
N GLN A 123 2.16 3.30 13.25
CA GLN A 123 2.50 3.59 14.65
C GLN A 123 2.09 5.01 15.06
N GLN A 124 2.26 6.00 14.17
CA GLN A 124 1.89 7.39 14.43
C GLN A 124 0.37 7.61 14.45
N ASN A 125 -0.39 6.98 13.53
CA ASN A 125 -1.85 7.08 13.50
C ASN A 125 -2.56 6.08 14.45
N GLY A 126 -1.88 5.01 14.88
CA GLY A 126 -2.42 3.98 15.78
C GLY A 126 -2.27 4.29 17.27
N GLY A 127 -1.62 5.40 17.63
CA GLY A 127 -1.41 5.85 19.01
C GLY A 127 -2.50 6.80 19.55
N GLY A 128 -3.54 7.12 18.77
CA GLY A 128 -4.58 8.10 19.11
C GLY A 128 -5.95 7.51 19.44
N GLY A 129 -6.03 6.25 19.87
CA GLY A 129 -7.30 5.57 20.11
C GLY A 129 -7.21 4.44 21.12
N ARG A 130 -6.85 4.77 22.36
CA ARG A 130 -7.22 4.03 23.57
C ARG A 130 -7.50 5.03 24.68
#